data_AF-A0A842XPS8-F1
#
_entry.id   AF-A0A842XPS8-F1
#
_cell.length_a   1.000
_cell.length_b   1.000
_cell.length_c   1.000
_cell.angle_alpha   90.00
_cell.angle_beta   90.00
_cell.angle_gamma   90.00
#
_symmetry.space_group_name_H-M   'P 1'
#
loop_
_entity.id
_entity.type
_entity.pdbx_description
1 polymer ?
#
loop_
_entity_poly.entity_id
_entity_poly.type
_entity_poly.pdbx_seq_one_letter_code
_entity_poly.pdbx_strand_id
1 'polypeptide(L)'
;MPICMSVCVAEESPKFVEVKKPVHIGYDGIDGIEMVRNGSKVSIEVVLANFSKVVEGNKSELFFHSDLGVLPSIIVDEIPKEYKTPFIVDHRTVEEVKVTLSGDAPEVNKRKENVTLLNITQKIKGEEYSVIDIKRTVSSELIEDALDAIWKAGAEIEKATLAIANATGVDVSGAKTSLTLANEHLNNSQRYYNEGRPAEALEEAGRALNSAKEAEGKARAAVGGKTRGTVTIIAAVVVIAIVALLLVIQKRRRKRGIF
;
A
#
# COMPACT_ATOMS: atom_id res chain seq x y z
N MET A 1 -29.32 37.85 14.83
CA MET A 1 -27.85 37.76 14.67
C MET A 1 -27.57 36.68 13.64
N PRO A 2 -27.08 36.99 12.43
CA PRO A 2 -26.68 35.95 11.49
C PRO A 2 -25.26 35.48 11.81
N ILE A 3 -25.11 34.17 12.00
CA ILE A 3 -23.82 33.50 12.12
C ILE A 3 -23.26 33.36 10.70
N CYS A 4 -22.20 34.11 10.42
CA CYS A 4 -21.47 34.04 9.16
C CYS A 4 -20.71 32.71 9.12
N MET A 5 -21.14 31.77 8.26
CA MET A 5 -20.31 30.62 7.92
C MET A 5 -19.19 31.10 7.01
N SER A 6 -17.98 31.21 7.56
CA SER A 6 -16.75 31.33 6.79
C SER A 6 -16.54 30.04 6.03
N VAL A 7 -17.01 30.00 4.79
CA VAL A 7 -16.60 28.99 3.80
C VAL A 7 -15.19 29.37 3.39
N CYS A 8 -14.18 28.77 4.04
CA CYS A 8 -12.82 28.76 3.51
C CYS A 8 -12.87 27.93 2.23
N VAL A 9 -13.02 28.61 1.10
CA VAL A 9 -12.69 28.06 -0.21
C VAL A 9 -11.19 27.79 -0.16
N ALA A 10 -10.80 26.51 -0.20
CA ALA A 10 -9.42 26.16 -0.46
C ALA A 10 -9.05 26.77 -1.81
N GLU A 11 -8.25 27.84 -1.79
CA GLU A 11 -7.76 28.47 -3.01
C GLU A 11 -7.04 27.39 -3.83
N GLU A 12 -7.56 27.12 -5.03
CA GLU A 12 -6.83 26.32 -6.00
C GLU A 12 -5.48 26.99 -6.22
N SER A 13 -4.41 26.25 -5.96
CA SER A 13 -3.04 26.71 -6.18
C SER A 13 -2.94 27.26 -7.61
N PRO A 14 -2.30 28.41 -7.85
CA PRO A 14 -2.21 28.96 -9.20
C PRO A 14 -1.55 27.94 -10.14
N LYS A 15 -2.27 27.55 -11.19
CA LYS A 15 -1.78 26.61 -12.21
C LYS A 15 -1.01 27.39 -13.29
N PHE A 16 0.30 27.27 -13.28
CA PHE A 16 1.16 27.89 -14.30
C PHE A 16 1.52 26.94 -15.46
N VAL A 17 1.14 25.67 -15.33
CA VAL A 17 1.30 24.61 -16.32
C VAL A 17 0.19 23.58 -16.09
N GLU A 18 -0.27 22.93 -17.15
CA GLU A 18 -1.25 21.86 -17.08
C GLU A 18 -0.63 20.52 -17.47
N VAL A 19 -1.02 19.47 -16.76
CA VAL A 19 -0.71 18.08 -17.14
C VAL A 19 -1.80 17.59 -18.09
N LYS A 20 -1.45 17.30 -19.35
CA LYS A 20 -2.38 16.65 -20.28
C LYS A 20 -2.71 15.25 -19.79
N LYS A 21 -4.01 14.90 -19.84
CA LYS A 21 -4.54 13.58 -19.45
C LYS A 21 -4.91 12.75 -20.69
N PRO A 22 -4.84 11.41 -20.63
CA PRO A 22 -4.37 10.61 -19.49
C PRO A 22 -2.84 10.64 -19.33
N VAL A 23 -2.36 10.50 -18.10
CA VAL A 23 -0.94 10.21 -17.83
C VAL A 23 -0.73 8.72 -18.07
N HIS A 24 0.26 8.35 -18.88
CA HIS A 24 0.55 6.96 -19.18
C HIS A 24 1.53 6.39 -18.17
N ILE A 25 1.12 5.33 -17.47
CA ILE A 25 1.93 4.63 -16.48
C ILE A 25 1.79 3.13 -16.77
N GLY A 26 2.89 2.48 -17.16
CA GLY A 26 2.98 1.04 -17.35
C GLY A 26 3.90 0.42 -16.32
N TYR A 27 3.47 -0.66 -15.68
CA TYR A 27 4.26 -1.47 -14.77
C TYR A 27 3.67 -2.86 -14.64
N ASP A 28 4.50 -3.83 -14.23
CA ASP A 28 4.02 -5.15 -13.88
C ASP A 28 3.41 -5.12 -12.47
N GLY A 29 2.17 -5.57 -12.38
CA GLY A 29 1.45 -5.68 -11.11
C GLY A 29 1.81 -6.95 -10.34
N ILE A 30 1.42 -6.96 -9.06
CA ILE A 30 1.25 -8.19 -8.29
C ILE A 30 -0.18 -8.68 -8.54
N ASP A 31 -0.36 -9.97 -8.82
CA ASP A 31 -1.66 -10.51 -9.25
C ASP A 31 -2.81 -10.13 -8.30
N GLY A 32 -3.86 -9.53 -8.86
CA GLY A 32 -5.06 -9.13 -8.11
C GLY A 32 -4.91 -7.89 -7.20
N ILE A 33 -3.77 -7.20 -7.25
CA ILE A 33 -3.48 -6.00 -6.45
C ILE A 33 -2.79 -4.94 -7.32
N GLU A 34 -3.23 -3.68 -7.23
CA GLU A 34 -2.68 -2.55 -7.99
C GLU A 34 -1.37 -2.01 -7.36
N MET A 35 -0.40 -2.91 -7.11
CA MET A 35 0.94 -2.61 -6.59
C MET A 35 1.99 -2.87 -7.65
N VAL A 36 3.06 -2.07 -7.65
CA VAL A 36 4.20 -2.27 -8.54
C VAL A 36 5.00 -3.47 -8.03
N ARG A 37 5.27 -4.43 -8.91
CA ARG A 37 6.08 -5.60 -8.62
C ARG A 37 7.52 -5.18 -8.35
N ASN A 38 8.10 -5.74 -7.29
CA ASN A 38 9.46 -5.52 -6.85
C ASN A 38 10.47 -5.73 -7.97
N GLY A 39 11.37 -4.76 -8.21
CA GLY A 39 12.37 -4.84 -9.27
C GLY A 39 11.81 -4.85 -10.70
N SER A 40 10.50 -4.69 -10.90
CA SER A 40 9.90 -4.70 -12.23
C SER A 40 10.10 -3.37 -12.96
N LYS A 41 10.03 -3.43 -14.29
CA LYS A 41 10.17 -2.24 -15.12
C LYS A 41 8.92 -1.36 -15.00
N VAL A 42 9.17 -0.07 -14.79
CA VAL A 42 8.16 0.99 -14.80
C VAL A 42 8.43 1.89 -16.00
N SER A 43 7.36 2.32 -16.68
CA SER A 43 7.41 3.28 -17.78
C SER A 43 6.36 4.36 -17.55
N ILE A 44 6.76 5.62 -17.65
CA ILE A 44 5.92 6.78 -17.40
C ILE A 44 6.08 7.76 -18.55
N GLU A 45 4.97 8.29 -19.03
CA GLU A 45 4.93 9.43 -19.94
C GLU A 45 3.96 10.48 -19.40
N VAL A 46 4.48 11.69 -19.22
CA VAL A 46 3.74 12.88 -18.79
C VAL A 46 3.94 13.97 -19.83
N VAL A 47 2.85 14.59 -20.28
CA VAL A 47 2.89 15.76 -21.16
C VAL A 47 2.43 16.98 -20.39
N LEU A 48 3.30 17.98 -20.31
CA LEU A 48 3.03 19.29 -19.73
C LEU A 48 2.70 20.27 -20.87
N ALA A 49 1.64 21.05 -20.73
CA ALA A 49 1.20 22.00 -21.74
C ALA A 49 0.55 23.23 -21.11
N ASN A 50 0.07 24.15 -21.94
CA ASN A 50 -0.67 25.35 -21.51
C ASN A 50 0.13 26.20 -20.50
N PHE A 51 1.43 26.40 -20.78
CA PHE A 51 2.31 27.22 -19.95
C PHE A 51 1.79 28.66 -19.85
N SER A 52 1.63 29.14 -18.63
CA SER A 52 1.02 30.43 -18.34
C SER A 52 1.91 31.59 -18.78
N LYS A 53 1.36 32.48 -19.63
CA LYS A 53 2.07 33.67 -20.14
C LYS A 53 2.15 34.83 -19.13
N VAL A 54 1.48 34.72 -17.98
CA VAL A 54 1.50 35.76 -16.93
C VAL A 54 2.65 35.60 -15.94
N VAL A 55 3.51 34.59 -16.12
CA VAL A 55 4.70 34.38 -15.30
C VAL A 55 5.71 35.49 -15.58
N GLU A 56 6.12 36.23 -14.54
CA GLU A 56 7.14 37.27 -14.66
C GLU A 56 8.47 36.68 -15.15
N GLY A 57 9.12 37.35 -16.09
CA GLY A 57 10.29 36.81 -16.78
C GLY A 57 9.98 35.74 -17.83
N ASN A 58 8.71 35.33 -17.94
CA ASN A 58 8.19 34.30 -18.85
C ASN A 58 8.91 32.95 -18.74
N LYS A 59 9.54 32.67 -17.59
CA LYS A 59 10.33 31.45 -17.39
C LYS A 59 9.97 30.78 -16.10
N SER A 60 10.04 29.45 -16.10
CA SER A 60 10.01 28.64 -14.90
C SER A 60 11.11 27.59 -14.92
N GLU A 61 11.43 27.10 -13.74
CA GLU A 61 12.38 26.00 -13.53
C GLU A 61 11.60 24.74 -13.18
N LEU A 62 11.76 23.68 -13.96
CA LEU A 62 11.22 22.36 -13.65
C LEU A 62 12.28 21.51 -12.95
N PHE A 63 11.88 20.87 -11.86
CA PHE A 63 12.69 19.91 -11.13
C PHE A 63 12.02 18.53 -11.23
N PHE A 64 12.86 17.51 -11.39
CA PHE A 64 12.41 16.13 -11.54
C PHE A 64 13.01 15.28 -10.43
N HIS A 65 12.18 14.46 -9.80
CA HIS A 65 12.62 13.48 -8.82
C HIS A 65 11.96 12.12 -9.09
N SER A 66 12.72 11.04 -8.91
CA SER A 66 12.24 9.67 -9.06
C SER A 66 13.08 8.71 -8.23
N ASP A 67 12.42 7.71 -7.64
CA ASP A 67 13.03 6.58 -6.95
C ASP A 67 13.44 5.44 -7.92
N LEU A 68 13.18 5.57 -9.23
CA LEU A 68 13.49 4.54 -10.25
C LEU A 68 14.98 4.47 -10.64
N GLY A 69 15.84 5.30 -10.04
CA GLY A 69 17.29 5.28 -10.26
C GLY A 69 17.74 5.71 -11.67
N VAL A 70 16.85 6.30 -12.47
CA VAL A 70 17.09 6.75 -13.84
C VAL A 70 16.71 8.22 -14.02
N LEU A 71 17.36 8.89 -14.97
CA LEU A 71 17.05 10.27 -15.34
C LEU A 71 15.92 10.31 -16.38
N PRO A 72 15.00 11.29 -16.30
CA PRO A 72 13.96 11.43 -17.30
C PRO A 72 14.54 11.91 -18.64
N SER A 73 13.93 11.45 -19.72
CA SER A 73 14.13 11.99 -21.06
C SER A 73 13.11 13.12 -21.31
N ILE A 74 13.60 14.27 -21.75
CA ILE A 74 12.80 15.49 -21.94
C ILE A 74 12.73 15.81 -23.44
N ILE A 75 11.52 15.97 -23.94
CA ILE A 75 11.23 16.36 -25.32
C ILE A 75 10.41 17.65 -25.26
N VAL A 76 10.85 18.70 -25.94
CA VAL A 76 10.15 19.98 -26.02
C VAL A 76 9.71 20.20 -27.44
N ASP A 77 8.41 20.34 -27.67
CA ASP A 77 7.81 20.52 -29.00
C ASP A 77 8.35 19.51 -30.03
N GLU A 78 8.35 18.21 -29.65
CA GLU A 78 8.89 17.07 -30.40
C GLU A 78 10.42 17.08 -30.66
N ILE A 79 11.16 18.00 -30.03
CA ILE A 79 12.63 18.08 -30.12
C ILE A 79 13.26 17.54 -28.82
N PRO A 80 14.04 16.45 -28.87
CA PRO A 80 14.76 15.95 -27.70
C PRO A 80 15.71 16.99 -27.12
N LYS A 81 15.73 17.10 -25.79
CA LYS A 81 16.63 17.99 -25.05
C LYS A 81 17.52 17.18 -24.11
N GLU A 82 18.74 17.68 -23.93
CA GLU A 82 19.64 17.17 -22.90
C GLU A 82 19.00 17.36 -21.52
N TYR A 83 19.05 16.32 -20.70
CA TYR A 83 18.56 16.41 -19.32
C TYR A 83 19.43 17.38 -18.51
N LYS A 84 18.78 18.37 -17.89
CA LYS A 84 19.38 19.31 -16.93
C LYS A 84 18.39 19.55 -15.81
N THR A 85 18.89 19.68 -14.59
CA THR A 85 18.08 20.06 -13.42
C THR A 85 18.72 21.29 -12.74
N PRO A 86 17.99 22.41 -12.60
CA PRO A 86 16.64 22.64 -13.13
C PRO A 86 16.58 22.66 -14.66
N PHE A 87 15.43 22.28 -15.21
CA PHE A 87 15.12 22.44 -16.63
C PHE A 87 14.33 23.73 -16.85
N ILE A 88 14.91 24.67 -17.60
CA ILE A 88 14.32 25.99 -17.79
C ILE A 88 13.35 25.96 -18.97
N VAL A 89 12.10 26.40 -18.74
CA VAL A 89 11.06 26.51 -19.77
C VAL A 89 10.75 27.98 -20.04
N ASP A 90 10.76 28.42 -21.30
CA ASP A 90 10.26 29.75 -21.72
C ASP A 90 8.79 29.63 -22.15
N HIS A 91 7.90 30.19 -21.33
CA HIS A 91 6.45 30.10 -21.48
C HIS A 91 5.91 30.83 -22.72
N ARG A 92 6.75 31.62 -23.43
CA ARG A 92 6.34 32.29 -24.67
C ARG A 92 6.44 31.39 -25.89
N THR A 93 7.39 30.46 -25.88
CA THR A 93 7.77 29.68 -27.06
C THR A 93 7.46 28.20 -26.92
N VAL A 94 7.44 27.68 -25.70
CA VAL A 94 7.18 26.26 -25.44
C VAL A 94 5.67 26.02 -25.40
N GLU A 95 5.18 25.14 -26.26
CA GLU A 95 3.79 24.69 -26.24
C GLU A 95 3.67 23.44 -25.37
N GLU A 96 4.60 22.49 -25.53
CA GLU A 96 4.57 21.20 -24.86
C GLU A 96 5.94 20.74 -24.37
N VAL A 97 5.95 20.14 -23.17
CA VAL A 97 7.09 19.42 -22.61
C VAL A 97 6.64 17.99 -22.30
N LYS A 98 7.14 17.02 -23.07
CA LYS A 98 6.94 15.59 -22.87
C LYS A 98 8.10 15.03 -22.04
N VAL A 99 7.75 14.44 -20.92
CA VAL A 99 8.68 13.83 -19.95
C VAL A 99 8.42 12.34 -19.98
N THR A 100 9.44 11.57 -20.36
CA THR A 100 9.41 10.11 -20.35
C THR A 100 10.42 9.57 -19.37
N LEU A 101 10.04 8.53 -18.64
CA LEU A 101 10.89 7.90 -17.64
C LEU A 101 10.67 6.39 -17.72
N SER A 102 11.75 5.63 -17.90
CA SER A 102 11.69 4.17 -17.82
C SER A 102 12.87 3.63 -17.05
N GLY A 103 12.57 2.92 -15.96
CA GLY A 103 13.54 2.34 -15.05
C GLY A 103 12.90 1.28 -14.19
N ASP A 104 13.69 0.67 -13.32
CA ASP A 104 13.22 -0.44 -12.49
C ASP A 104 12.68 0.10 -11.16
N ALA A 105 11.57 -0.48 -10.70
CA ALA A 105 11.07 -0.23 -9.36
C ALA A 105 12.13 -0.63 -8.32
N PRO A 106 12.26 0.11 -7.21
CA PRO A 106 13.27 -0.20 -6.22
C PRO A 106 13.10 -1.61 -5.65
N GLU A 107 14.22 -2.29 -5.43
CA GLU A 107 14.21 -3.56 -4.71
C GLU A 107 13.86 -3.32 -3.23
N VAL A 108 12.81 -3.99 -2.76
CA VAL A 108 12.32 -3.88 -1.39
C VAL A 108 12.17 -5.24 -0.73
N ASN A 109 12.55 -5.31 0.54
CA ASN A 109 12.43 -6.51 1.37
C ASN A 109 11.19 -6.47 2.29
N LYS A 110 10.45 -5.37 2.25
CA LYS A 110 9.17 -5.12 2.95
C LYS A 110 8.31 -4.28 2.03
N ARG A 111 6.98 -4.34 2.20
CA ARG A 111 6.07 -3.46 1.47
C ARG A 111 6.51 -2.01 1.69
N LYS A 112 6.80 -1.30 0.61
CA LYS A 112 7.20 0.12 0.64
C LYS A 112 6.08 0.95 0.05
N GLU A 113 5.42 1.70 0.91
CA GLU A 113 4.38 2.64 0.52
C GLU A 113 5.00 3.95 0.01
N ASN A 114 4.27 4.67 -0.83
CA ASN A 114 4.64 6.01 -1.30
C ASN A 114 5.99 6.10 -2.03
N VAL A 115 6.38 5.08 -2.79
CA VAL A 115 7.53 5.17 -3.70
C VAL A 115 7.21 6.19 -4.78
N THR A 116 8.08 7.18 -4.93
CA THR A 116 7.91 8.27 -5.89
C THR A 116 8.38 7.80 -7.25
N LEU A 117 7.44 7.41 -8.11
CA LEU A 117 7.76 6.98 -9.47
C LEU A 117 8.19 8.17 -10.32
N LEU A 118 7.50 9.30 -10.19
CA LEU A 118 7.87 10.57 -10.82
C LEU A 118 7.22 11.72 -10.04
N ASN A 119 8.04 12.69 -9.65
CA ASN A 119 7.61 13.97 -9.12
C ASN A 119 8.17 15.08 -10.00
N ILE A 120 7.31 15.99 -10.43
CA ILE A 120 7.68 17.21 -11.14
C ILE A 120 7.22 18.39 -10.31
N THR A 121 8.16 19.26 -9.94
CA THR A 121 7.86 20.55 -9.34
C THR A 121 8.27 21.68 -10.28
N GLN A 122 7.58 22.80 -10.18
CA GLN A 122 7.85 24.00 -10.94
C GLN A 122 8.18 25.12 -9.95
N LYS A 123 9.28 25.82 -10.19
CA LYS A 123 9.69 26.98 -9.41
C LYS A 123 9.53 28.26 -10.21
N ILE A 124 8.84 29.24 -9.62
CA ILE A 124 8.60 30.57 -10.18
C ILE A 124 8.89 31.60 -9.06
N LYS A 125 9.82 32.51 -9.31
CA LYS A 125 10.25 33.56 -8.34
C LYS A 125 10.63 33.05 -6.95
N GLY A 126 11.20 31.84 -6.88
CA GLY A 126 11.58 31.23 -5.60
C GLY A 126 10.47 30.44 -4.92
N GLU A 127 9.22 30.53 -5.37
CA GLU A 127 8.10 29.71 -4.89
C GLU A 127 8.03 28.39 -5.69
N GLU A 128 7.78 27.28 -4.99
CA GLU A 128 7.72 25.94 -5.56
C GLU A 128 6.29 25.41 -5.59
N TYR A 129 5.88 24.92 -6.76
CA TYR A 129 4.55 24.41 -7.05
C TYR A 129 4.64 22.95 -7.50
N SER A 130 3.82 22.08 -6.91
CA SER A 130 3.72 20.69 -7.36
C SER A 130 2.96 20.62 -8.67
N VAL A 131 3.57 20.06 -9.72
CA VAL A 131 2.94 19.87 -11.03
C VAL A 131 2.28 18.50 -11.10
N ILE A 132 3.04 17.47 -10.75
CA ILE A 132 2.55 16.09 -10.64
C ILE A 132 3.37 15.33 -9.62
N ASP A 133 2.69 14.47 -8.85
CA ASP A 133 3.32 13.55 -7.89
C ASP A 133 2.72 12.15 -8.09
N ILE A 134 3.46 11.28 -8.78
CA ILE A 134 3.06 9.90 -9.06
C ILE A 134 3.72 8.99 -8.03
N LYS A 135 2.92 8.56 -7.06
CA LYS A 135 3.33 7.61 -6.02
C LYS A 135 2.65 6.27 -6.18
N ARG A 136 3.38 5.20 -5.90
CA ARG A 136 2.85 3.83 -5.85
C ARG A 136 3.47 3.03 -4.71
N THR A 137 2.77 1.97 -4.33
CA THR A 137 3.28 0.96 -3.41
C THR A 137 4.08 -0.07 -4.21
N VAL A 138 5.27 -0.40 -3.73
CA VAL A 138 6.13 -1.46 -4.29
C VAL A 138 6.17 -2.63 -3.31
N SER A 139 5.97 -3.84 -3.83
CA SER A 139 5.97 -5.08 -3.04
C SER A 139 6.30 -6.29 -3.92
N SER A 140 6.40 -7.47 -3.33
CA SER A 140 6.56 -8.75 -4.04
C SER A 140 5.52 -9.76 -3.56
N GLU A 141 5.30 -10.83 -4.33
CA GLU A 141 4.42 -11.93 -3.92
C GLU A 141 4.78 -12.46 -2.54
N LEU A 142 6.07 -12.69 -2.29
CA LEU A 142 6.55 -13.24 -1.03
C LEU A 142 6.27 -12.30 0.17
N ILE A 143 6.38 -10.98 -0.03
CA ILE A 143 6.06 -9.98 0.99
C ILE A 143 4.55 -9.99 1.27
N GLU A 144 3.73 -10.04 0.23
CA GLU A 144 2.28 -10.06 0.37
C GLU A 144 1.76 -11.37 0.99
N ASP A 145 2.34 -12.52 0.61
CA ASP A 145 2.06 -13.83 1.19
C ASP A 145 2.42 -13.87 2.67
N ALA A 146 3.58 -13.32 3.06
CA ALA A 146 3.98 -13.23 4.45
C ALA A 146 2.99 -12.40 5.27
N LEU A 147 2.55 -11.23 4.75
CA LEU A 147 1.56 -10.39 5.41
C LEU A 147 0.20 -11.09 5.56
N ASP A 148 -0.27 -11.74 4.51
CA ASP A 148 -1.53 -12.50 4.54
C ASP A 148 -1.45 -13.66 5.55
N ALA A 149 -0.32 -14.37 5.61
CA ALA A 149 -0.10 -15.43 6.58
C ALA A 149 -0.07 -14.91 8.03
N ILE A 150 0.60 -13.77 8.29
CA ILE A 150 0.60 -13.11 9.61
C ILE A 150 -0.83 -12.77 10.03
N TRP A 151 -1.63 -12.20 9.12
CA TRP A 151 -3.04 -11.86 9.41
C TRP A 151 -3.89 -13.11 9.67
N LYS A 152 -3.73 -14.16 8.86
CA LYS A 152 -4.43 -15.44 9.07
C LYS A 152 -4.06 -16.07 10.42
N ALA A 153 -2.78 -16.08 10.78
CA ALA A 153 -2.31 -16.59 12.07
C ALA A 153 -2.92 -15.81 13.24
N GLY A 154 -2.92 -14.47 13.18
CA GLY A 154 -3.56 -13.63 14.18
C GLY A 154 -5.05 -13.94 14.36
N ALA A 155 -5.80 -14.08 13.25
CA ALA A 155 -7.22 -14.44 13.30
C ALA A 155 -7.48 -15.83 13.91
N GLU A 156 -6.62 -16.83 13.64
CA GLU A 156 -6.74 -18.16 14.27
C GLU A 156 -6.37 -18.13 15.76
N ILE A 157 -5.40 -17.31 16.18
CA ILE A 157 -5.07 -17.10 17.60
C ILE A 157 -6.26 -16.51 18.36
N GLU A 158 -6.96 -15.54 17.77
CA GLU A 158 -8.19 -14.99 18.36
C GLU A 158 -9.26 -16.07 18.53
N LYS A 159 -9.49 -16.92 17.51
CA LYS A 159 -10.43 -18.05 17.61
C LYS A 159 -10.05 -19.04 18.70
N ALA A 160 -8.78 -19.42 18.78
CA ALA A 160 -8.27 -20.31 19.82
C ALA A 160 -8.45 -19.70 21.22
N THR A 161 -8.18 -18.40 21.37
CA THR A 161 -8.38 -17.65 22.62
C THR A 161 -9.83 -17.68 23.05
N LEU A 162 -10.77 -17.43 22.13
CA LEU A 162 -12.20 -17.52 22.40
C LEU A 162 -12.64 -18.93 22.77
N ALA A 163 -12.15 -19.96 22.08
CA ALA A 163 -12.46 -21.35 22.38
C ALA A 163 -12.00 -21.75 23.79
N ILE A 164 -10.81 -21.32 24.20
CA ILE A 164 -10.27 -21.54 25.56
C ILE A 164 -11.09 -20.79 26.60
N ALA A 165 -11.46 -19.53 26.34
CA ALA A 165 -12.29 -18.74 27.26
C ALA A 165 -13.68 -19.37 27.49
N ASN A 166 -14.27 -19.95 26.43
CA ASN A 166 -15.58 -20.59 26.50
C ASN A 166 -15.57 -21.96 27.19
N ALA A 167 -14.40 -22.60 27.31
CA ALA A 167 -14.23 -23.92 27.93
C ALA A 167 -14.22 -23.85 29.48
N THR A 168 -15.26 -23.26 30.06
CA THR A 168 -15.36 -23.02 31.50
C THR A 168 -15.52 -24.32 32.32
N GLY A 169 -14.76 -24.41 33.41
CA GLY A 169 -14.79 -25.56 34.31
C GLY A 169 -14.31 -26.87 33.66
N VAL A 170 -13.39 -26.78 32.69
CA VAL A 170 -12.69 -27.91 32.07
C VAL A 170 -11.18 -27.64 32.06
N ASP A 171 -10.35 -28.67 32.18
CA ASP A 171 -8.92 -28.50 32.00
C ASP A 171 -8.59 -28.20 30.53
N VAL A 172 -7.97 -27.04 30.32
CA VAL A 172 -7.53 -26.53 29.02
C VAL A 172 -6.03 -26.22 29.01
N SER A 173 -5.27 -26.80 29.95
CA SER A 173 -3.81 -26.63 30.06
C SER A 173 -3.08 -26.86 28.73
N GLY A 174 -3.35 -27.98 28.07
CA GLY A 174 -2.75 -28.30 26.76
C GLY A 174 -3.12 -27.32 25.65
N ALA A 175 -4.34 -26.76 25.67
CA ALA A 175 -4.77 -25.73 24.73
C ALA A 175 -4.03 -24.40 24.99
N LYS A 176 -3.88 -24.02 26.26
CA LYS A 176 -3.11 -22.83 26.66
C LYS A 176 -1.64 -22.93 26.25
N THR A 177 -1.01 -24.10 26.38
CA THR A 177 0.37 -24.30 25.90
C THR A 177 0.49 -24.10 24.39
N SER A 178 -0.40 -24.68 23.59
CA SER A 178 -0.41 -24.47 22.13
C SER A 178 -0.71 -23.00 21.76
N LEU A 179 -1.57 -22.31 22.54
CA LEU A 179 -1.83 -20.88 22.34
C LEU A 179 -0.60 -20.03 22.64
N THR A 180 0.16 -20.34 23.70
CA THR A 180 1.44 -19.66 24.00
C THR A 180 2.42 -19.82 22.84
N LEU A 181 2.60 -21.05 22.34
CA LEU A 181 3.45 -21.32 21.17
C LEU A 181 2.99 -20.57 19.93
N ALA A 182 1.67 -20.49 19.69
CA ALA A 182 1.13 -19.73 18.55
C ALA A 182 1.50 -18.25 18.64
N ASN A 183 1.39 -17.63 19.82
CA ASN A 183 1.77 -16.24 20.04
C ASN A 183 3.29 -16.02 19.90
N GLU A 184 4.12 -16.95 20.38
CA GLU A 184 5.57 -16.89 20.20
C GLU A 184 5.96 -16.90 18.71
N HIS A 185 5.39 -17.82 17.93
CA HIS A 185 5.62 -17.89 16.49
C HIS A 185 5.10 -16.65 15.76
N LEU A 186 3.94 -16.10 16.14
CA LEU A 186 3.43 -14.86 15.53
C LEU A 186 4.37 -13.68 15.81
N ASN A 187 4.87 -13.57 17.04
CA ASN A 187 5.84 -12.53 17.40
C ASN A 187 7.16 -12.67 16.61
N ASN A 188 7.66 -13.90 16.45
CA ASN A 188 8.83 -14.17 15.61
C ASN A 188 8.58 -13.80 14.15
N SER A 189 7.41 -14.14 13.62
CA SER A 189 7.01 -13.82 12.25
C SER A 189 6.99 -12.30 12.00
N GLN A 190 6.36 -11.54 12.90
CA GLN A 190 6.34 -10.08 12.83
C GLN A 190 7.74 -9.49 12.93
N ARG A 191 8.60 -10.03 13.81
CA ARG A 191 10.00 -9.62 13.90
C ARG A 191 10.73 -9.85 12.58
N TYR A 192 10.65 -11.05 12.00
CA TYR A 192 11.29 -11.36 10.71
C TYR A 192 10.77 -10.48 9.58
N TYR A 193 9.45 -10.23 9.53
CA TYR A 193 8.89 -9.31 8.56
C TYR A 193 9.50 -7.92 8.71
N ASN A 194 9.59 -7.39 9.93
CA ASN A 194 10.18 -6.08 10.21
C ASN A 194 11.68 -6.00 9.92
N GLU A 195 12.40 -7.11 10.02
CA GLU A 195 13.81 -7.26 9.62
C GLU A 195 14.00 -7.36 8.09
N GLY A 196 12.92 -7.40 7.30
CA GLY A 196 13.00 -7.57 5.85
C GLY A 196 13.28 -9.01 5.42
N ARG A 197 12.77 -9.98 6.19
CA ARG A 197 12.95 -11.42 5.98
C ARG A 197 11.59 -12.08 5.73
N PRO A 198 10.95 -11.82 4.57
CA PRO A 198 9.57 -12.23 4.34
C PRO A 198 9.40 -13.76 4.23
N ALA A 199 10.42 -14.50 3.78
CA ALA A 199 10.37 -15.96 3.75
C ALA A 199 10.27 -16.57 5.16
N GLU A 200 11.11 -16.12 6.08
CA GLU A 200 11.11 -16.58 7.47
C GLU A 200 9.88 -16.08 8.23
N ALA A 201 9.41 -14.87 7.91
CA ALA A 201 8.14 -14.38 8.41
C ALA A 201 6.98 -15.29 7.99
N LEU A 202 6.91 -15.67 6.72
CA LEU A 202 5.90 -16.58 6.19
C LEU A 202 5.95 -17.95 6.87
N GLU A 203 7.14 -18.51 7.06
CA GLU A 203 7.32 -19.80 7.74
C GLU A 203 6.83 -19.77 9.20
N GLU A 204 7.27 -18.78 9.98
CA GLU A 204 6.86 -18.62 11.38
C GLU A 204 5.36 -18.31 11.49
N ALA A 205 4.78 -17.55 10.56
CA ALA A 205 3.33 -17.34 10.51
C ALA A 205 2.58 -18.67 10.27
N GLY A 206 3.11 -19.53 9.40
CA GLY A 206 2.57 -20.88 9.20
C GLY A 206 2.61 -21.74 10.47
N ARG A 207 3.71 -21.67 11.25
CA ARG A 207 3.82 -22.34 12.55
C ARG A 207 2.82 -21.78 13.56
N ALA A 208 2.68 -20.45 13.62
CA ALA A 208 1.70 -19.77 14.47
C ALA A 208 0.27 -20.22 14.16
N LEU A 209 -0.09 -20.26 12.88
CA LEU A 209 -1.39 -20.74 12.41
C LEU A 209 -1.67 -22.18 12.86
N ASN A 210 -0.71 -23.08 12.67
CA ASN A 210 -0.86 -24.50 13.02
C ASN A 210 -1.02 -24.69 14.54
N SER A 211 -0.20 -24.02 15.34
CA SER A 211 -0.31 -24.04 16.80
C SER A 211 -1.62 -23.43 17.30
N ALA A 212 -2.13 -22.39 16.65
CA ALA A 212 -3.43 -21.79 16.97
C ALA A 212 -4.58 -22.76 16.70
N LYS A 213 -4.57 -23.44 15.54
CA LYS A 213 -5.57 -24.48 15.22
C LYS A 213 -5.49 -25.66 16.18
N GLU A 214 -4.29 -26.04 16.61
CA GLU A 214 -4.10 -27.08 17.63
C GLU A 214 -4.69 -26.65 18.98
N ALA A 215 -4.43 -25.40 19.40
CA ALA A 215 -4.99 -24.82 20.62
C ALA A 215 -6.53 -24.82 20.60
N GLU A 216 -7.11 -24.36 19.49
CA GLU A 216 -8.56 -24.40 19.29
C GLU A 216 -9.10 -25.83 19.35
N GLY A 217 -8.45 -26.77 18.65
CA GLY A 217 -8.82 -28.18 18.62
C GLY A 217 -8.80 -28.81 20.02
N LYS A 218 -7.74 -28.56 20.81
CA LYS A 218 -7.62 -29.04 22.19
C LYS A 218 -8.70 -28.43 23.10
N ALA A 219 -8.98 -27.14 22.97
CA ALA A 219 -10.02 -26.48 23.75
C ALA A 219 -11.42 -27.06 23.44
N ARG A 220 -11.73 -27.26 22.15
CA ARG A 220 -12.99 -27.88 21.71
C ARG A 220 -13.10 -29.35 22.14
N ALA A 221 -12.02 -30.12 22.09
CA ALA A 221 -12.00 -31.51 22.53
C ALA A 221 -12.23 -31.62 24.04
N ALA A 222 -11.64 -30.71 24.85
CA ALA A 222 -11.90 -30.64 26.29
C ALA A 222 -13.39 -30.41 26.57
N VAL A 223 -14.03 -29.48 25.84
CA VAL A 223 -15.48 -29.25 25.94
C VAL A 223 -16.28 -30.47 25.48
N GLY A 224 -15.97 -31.06 24.32
CA GLY A 224 -16.66 -32.23 23.78
C GLY A 224 -16.55 -33.49 24.64
N GLY A 225 -15.47 -33.63 25.43
CA GLY A 225 -15.36 -34.64 26.48
C GLY A 225 -16.33 -34.45 27.63
N LYS A 226 -16.81 -33.21 27.85
CA LYS A 226 -17.81 -32.84 28.87
C LYS A 226 -19.24 -32.80 28.33
N THR A 227 -19.43 -32.51 27.03
CA THR A 227 -20.74 -32.42 26.38
C THR A 227 -20.89 -33.42 25.24
N ARG A 228 -21.30 -34.66 25.59
CA ARG A 228 -22.00 -35.57 24.67
C ARG A 228 -23.43 -35.09 24.30
N GLY A 229 -23.71 -33.79 24.39
CA GLY A 229 -25.00 -33.19 24.06
C GLY A 229 -24.89 -31.69 23.78
N THR A 230 -25.26 -31.29 22.56
CA THR A 230 -25.82 -29.96 22.20
C THR A 230 -24.95 -28.70 22.32
N VAL A 231 -23.82 -28.55 21.61
CA VAL A 231 -23.17 -27.22 21.42
C VAL A 231 -22.61 -26.99 19.99
N THR A 232 -23.11 -27.69 18.97
CA THR A 232 -22.52 -27.61 17.61
C THR A 232 -23.00 -26.43 16.76
N ILE A 233 -24.02 -25.67 17.19
CA ILE A 233 -24.76 -24.76 16.28
C ILE A 233 -24.33 -23.29 16.36
N ILE A 234 -23.78 -22.83 17.50
CA ILE A 234 -23.49 -21.39 17.70
C ILE A 234 -22.18 -20.96 17.01
N ALA A 235 -21.19 -21.84 16.90
CA ALA A 235 -19.90 -21.51 16.29
C ALA A 235 -19.99 -21.26 14.77
N ALA A 236 -20.91 -21.93 14.07
CA ALA A 236 -21.05 -21.79 12.61
C ALA A 236 -21.62 -20.41 12.19
N VAL A 237 -22.54 -19.85 12.97
CA VAL A 237 -23.21 -18.57 12.65
C VAL A 237 -22.26 -17.38 12.78
N VAL A 238 -21.38 -17.41 13.79
CA VAL A 238 -20.37 -16.36 14.00
C VAL A 238 -19.32 -16.37 12.88
N VAL A 239 -18.92 -17.56 12.40
CA VAL A 239 -17.97 -17.71 11.29
C VAL A 239 -18.52 -17.10 9.99
N ILE A 240 -19.80 -17.32 9.68
CA ILE A 240 -20.42 -16.76 8.46
C ILE A 240 -20.52 -15.24 8.56
N ALA A 241 -20.87 -14.69 9.73
CA ALA A 241 -20.96 -13.24 9.92
C ALA A 241 -19.58 -12.55 9.80
N ILE A 242 -18.53 -13.15 10.35
CA ILE A 242 -17.16 -12.60 10.29
C ILE A 242 -16.60 -12.70 8.86
N VAL A 243 -16.80 -13.82 8.16
CA VAL A 243 -16.37 -13.97 6.76
C VAL A 243 -17.12 -12.97 5.86
N ALA A 244 -18.41 -12.77 6.07
CA ALA A 244 -19.19 -11.77 5.34
C ALA A 244 -18.69 -10.34 5.63
N LEU A 245 -18.38 -10.01 6.89
CA LEU A 245 -17.82 -8.72 7.27
C LEU A 245 -16.44 -8.49 6.63
N LEU A 246 -15.59 -9.52 6.59
CA LEU A 246 -14.25 -9.48 5.98
C LEU A 246 -14.32 -9.27 4.46
N LEU A 247 -15.23 -9.97 3.77
CA LEU A 247 -15.48 -9.75 2.34
C LEU A 247 -16.00 -8.34 2.06
N VAL A 248 -16.83 -7.79 2.95
CA VAL A 248 -17.35 -6.41 2.83
C VAL A 248 -16.25 -5.37 3.06
N ILE A 249 -15.36 -5.58 4.02
CA ILE A 249 -14.23 -4.67 4.30
C ILE A 249 -13.20 -4.70 3.15
N GLN A 250 -12.84 -5.89 2.66
CA GLN A 250 -11.95 -6.03 1.50
C GLN A 250 -12.53 -5.37 0.25
N LYS A 251 -13.85 -5.55 0.01
CA LYS A 251 -14.54 -4.95 -1.14
C LYS A 251 -14.69 -3.43 -1.01
N ARG A 252 -14.86 -2.89 0.21
CA ARG A 252 -14.93 -1.43 0.45
C ARG A 252 -13.58 -0.75 0.33
N ARG A 253 -12.49 -1.37 0.78
CA ARG A 253 -11.13 -0.84 0.62
C ARG A 253 -10.72 -0.78 -0.86
N ARG A 254 -11.03 -1.83 -1.64
CA ARG A 254 -10.83 -1.84 -3.12
C ARG A 254 -11.58 -0.73 -3.87
N LYS A 255 -12.76 -0.30 -3.39
CA LYS A 255 -13.57 0.71 -4.08
C LYS A 255 -13.24 2.16 -3.72
N ARG A 256 -12.58 2.41 -2.59
CA ARG A 256 -12.37 3.79 -2.11
C ARG A 256 -11.02 4.38 -2.48
N GLY A 257 -10.05 3.59 -2.95
CA GLY A 257 -8.71 4.11 -3.26
C GLY A 257 -8.05 4.81 -2.05
N ILE A 258 -8.54 4.52 -0.84
CA ILE A 258 -7.98 5.00 0.42
C ILE A 258 -7.22 3.79 0.97
N PHE A 259 -5.90 3.85 0.81
CA PHE A 259 -4.94 3.00 1.47
C PHE A 259 -4.45 3.73 2.72
#